data_AF-A0A949LJT4-F1
#
_entry.id   AF-A0A949LJT4-F1
#
_cell.length_a   1.000
_cell.length_b   1.000
_cell.length_c   1.000
_cell.angle_alpha   90.00
_cell.angle_beta   90.00
_cell.angle_gamma   90.00
#
_symmetry.space_group_name_H-M   'P 1'
#
loop_
_entity.id
_entity.type
_entity.pdbx_description
1 polymer ?
#
loop_
_entity_poly.entity_id
_entity_poly.type
_entity_poly.pdbx_seq_one_letter_code
_entity_poly.pdbx_strand_id
1 'polypeptide(L)'
;MEQKAYPLCWPDGWPRTPYYKRGFGRFLTDKRNVSVNEAVGRVLAELKVFGIPDWKVIISTNIKTRLDGLPYSNQGKPDDPGVAVYWQSKKDVQRCIAIDRYTDVAQNLAAVAATLNAMRAIERHGGAEILDRAFTGFVALPAPEQWWQVLGFESSRVTRDQIEQAYRSLAMQHHPDRSGDSDAMARINVARDEGLRVAP
;
A
#
# COMPACT_ATOMS: atom_id res chain seq x y z
N MET A 1 -7.91 2.87 1.53
CA MET A 1 -8.26 3.36 0.18
C MET A 1 -8.47 2.16 -0.74
N GLU A 2 -9.46 2.23 -1.62
CA GLU A 2 -9.68 1.21 -2.65
C GLU A 2 -8.51 1.22 -3.65
N GLN A 3 -7.83 0.08 -3.85
CA GLN A 3 -6.75 -0.01 -4.81
C GLN A 3 -7.31 -0.06 -6.23
N LYS A 4 -6.74 0.75 -7.13
CA LYS A 4 -7.12 0.80 -8.55
C LYS A 4 -5.97 0.34 -9.41
N ALA A 5 -6.27 -0.23 -10.58
CA ALA A 5 -5.24 -0.63 -11.54
C ALA A 5 -4.58 0.57 -12.26
N TYR A 6 -5.29 1.70 -12.33
CA TYR A 6 -4.80 2.99 -12.83
C TYR A 6 -5.59 4.14 -12.18
N PRO A 7 -4.97 5.29 -11.83
CA PRO A 7 -3.52 5.54 -11.81
C PRO A 7 -2.80 4.68 -10.75
N LEU A 8 -1.47 4.75 -10.69
CA LEU A 8 -0.67 3.99 -9.72
C LEU A 8 -1.07 4.35 -8.28
N CYS A 9 -1.52 3.35 -7.54
CA CYS A 9 -1.70 3.36 -6.09
C CYS A 9 -0.44 2.75 -5.47
N TRP A 10 0.40 3.59 -4.84
CA TRP A 10 1.58 3.12 -4.14
C TRP A 10 1.22 2.75 -2.69
N PRO A 11 1.73 1.64 -2.12
CA PRO A 11 1.40 1.24 -0.76
C PRO A 11 1.96 2.20 0.28
N ASP A 12 1.16 2.46 1.33
CA ASP A 12 1.55 3.31 2.45
C ASP A 12 2.79 2.76 3.16
N GLY A 13 3.70 3.64 3.56
CA GLY A 13 4.95 3.28 4.25
C GLY A 13 6.02 2.60 3.39
N TRP A 14 5.74 2.33 2.11
CA TRP A 14 6.72 1.70 1.22
C TRP A 14 7.63 2.77 0.59
N PRO A 15 8.97 2.67 0.74
CA PRO A 15 9.87 3.69 0.26
C PRO A 15 9.86 3.78 -1.27
N ARG A 16 9.88 5.00 -1.80
CA ARG A 16 10.09 5.27 -3.23
C ARG A 16 11.57 5.27 -3.56
N THR A 17 11.91 4.77 -4.75
CA THR A 17 13.26 4.91 -5.32
C THR A 17 13.38 6.28 -5.99
N PRO A 18 14.29 7.17 -5.54
CA PRO A 18 14.54 8.44 -6.20
C PRO A 18 14.94 8.25 -7.66
N TYR A 19 14.49 9.14 -8.55
CA TYR A 19 14.70 9.03 -10.00
C TYR A 19 16.16 8.72 -10.39
N TYR A 20 17.13 9.43 -9.79
CA TYR A 20 18.56 9.27 -10.08
C TYR A 20 19.16 7.94 -9.60
N LYS A 21 18.47 7.19 -8.74
CA LYS A 21 18.87 5.84 -8.29
C LYS A 21 18.21 4.73 -9.13
N ARG A 22 17.30 5.07 -10.04
CA ARG A 22 16.63 4.08 -10.89
C ARG A 22 17.62 3.54 -11.92
N GLY A 23 17.68 2.23 -12.03
CA GLY A 23 18.60 1.53 -12.94
C GLY A 23 17.88 0.94 -14.16
N PHE A 24 18.66 0.48 -15.13
CA PHE A 24 18.13 -0.33 -16.23
C PHE A 24 18.11 -1.82 -15.84
N GLY A 25 16.93 -2.44 -15.84
CA GLY A 25 16.76 -3.85 -15.51
C GLY A 25 17.01 -4.76 -16.72
N ARG A 26 17.94 -5.71 -16.61
CA ARG A 26 18.25 -6.67 -17.69
C ARG A 26 17.30 -7.88 -17.68
N PHE A 27 16.00 -7.61 -17.76
CA PHE A 27 14.98 -8.67 -17.89
C PHE A 27 14.72 -8.96 -19.36
N LEU A 28 15.07 -10.17 -19.79
CA LEU A 28 14.98 -10.58 -21.20
C LEU A 28 13.91 -11.66 -21.40
N THR A 29 13.31 -11.66 -22.60
CA THR A 29 12.54 -12.75 -23.21
C THR A 29 13.15 -12.96 -24.59
N ASP A 30 13.60 -14.16 -24.94
CA ASP A 30 14.18 -14.43 -26.27
C ASP A 30 15.24 -13.41 -26.75
N LYS A 31 16.15 -13.03 -25.84
CA LYS A 31 17.23 -12.03 -26.04
C LYS A 31 16.77 -10.58 -26.29
N ARG A 32 15.46 -10.28 -26.27
CA ARG A 32 14.92 -8.92 -26.28
C ARG A 32 14.44 -8.50 -24.90
N ASN A 33 14.28 -7.18 -24.69
CA ASN A 33 13.69 -6.66 -23.46
C ASN A 33 12.26 -7.18 -23.30
N VAL A 34 11.90 -7.51 -22.06
CA VAL A 34 10.55 -7.97 -21.70
C VAL A 34 9.50 -6.90 -22.02
N SER A 35 8.38 -7.31 -22.59
CA SER A 35 7.23 -6.41 -22.82
C SER A 35 6.33 -6.32 -21.57
N VAL A 36 5.50 -5.28 -21.47
CA VAL A 36 4.53 -5.16 -20.37
C VAL A 36 3.59 -6.38 -20.33
N ASN A 37 3.12 -6.86 -21.48
CA ASN A 37 2.25 -8.04 -21.56
C ASN A 37 2.93 -9.29 -21.00
N GLU A 38 4.17 -9.55 -21.42
CA GLU A 38 4.95 -10.67 -20.92
C GLU A 38 5.19 -10.57 -19.42
N ALA A 39 5.54 -9.38 -18.93
CA ALA A 39 5.81 -9.17 -17.51
C ALA A 39 4.54 -9.36 -16.66
N VAL A 40 3.38 -8.87 -17.13
CA VAL A 40 2.07 -9.14 -16.51
C VAL A 40 1.79 -10.65 -16.49
N GLY A 41 1.99 -11.34 -17.61
CA GLY A 41 1.80 -12.79 -17.71
C GLY A 41 2.66 -13.56 -16.72
N ARG A 42 3.92 -13.14 -16.51
CA ARG A 42 4.82 -13.72 -15.50
C ARG A 42 4.29 -13.50 -14.07
N VAL A 43 3.82 -12.31 -13.73
CA VAL A 43 3.25 -12.00 -12.40
C VAL A 43 2.02 -12.88 -12.14
N LEU A 44 1.08 -12.94 -13.08
CA LEU A 44 -0.14 -13.74 -12.94
C LEU A 44 0.18 -15.23 -12.84
N ALA A 45 1.13 -15.73 -13.64
CA ALA A 45 1.56 -17.13 -13.57
C ALA A 45 2.12 -17.49 -12.20
N GLU A 46 2.97 -16.65 -11.60
CA GLU A 46 3.50 -16.90 -10.26
C GLU A 46 2.38 -16.84 -9.20
N LEU A 47 1.51 -15.84 -9.24
CA LEU A 47 0.37 -15.71 -8.29
C LEU A 47 -0.63 -16.87 -8.41
N LYS A 48 -0.86 -17.36 -9.62
CA LYS A 48 -1.70 -18.54 -9.85
C LYS A 48 -1.12 -19.79 -9.17
N VAL A 49 0.20 -19.95 -9.17
CA VAL A 49 0.87 -21.04 -8.44
C VAL A 49 0.72 -20.88 -6.92
N PHE A 50 0.68 -19.65 -6.41
CA PHE A 50 0.29 -19.37 -5.02
C PHE A 50 -1.20 -19.66 -4.72
N GLY A 51 -1.97 -20.10 -5.71
CA GLY A 51 -3.40 -20.37 -5.59
C GLY A 51 -4.25 -19.10 -5.55
N ILE A 52 -3.73 -17.98 -6.06
CA ILE A 52 -4.45 -16.72 -6.17
C ILE A 52 -5.02 -16.62 -7.59
N PRO A 53 -6.35 -16.57 -7.75
CA PRO A 53 -6.95 -16.42 -9.06
C PRO A 53 -6.79 -14.98 -9.57
N ASP A 54 -6.70 -14.80 -10.89
CA ASP A 54 -6.42 -13.51 -11.54
C ASP A 54 -7.38 -12.38 -11.12
N TRP A 55 -8.66 -12.69 -10.87
CA TRP A 55 -9.66 -11.71 -10.43
C TRP A 55 -9.46 -11.19 -8.99
N LYS A 56 -8.61 -11.84 -8.19
CA LYS A 56 -8.16 -11.35 -6.87
C LYS A 56 -6.87 -10.53 -6.94
N VAL A 57 -6.37 -10.23 -8.13
CA VAL A 57 -5.11 -9.51 -8.34
C VAL A 57 -5.40 -8.14 -8.94
N ILE A 58 -4.76 -7.11 -8.38
CA ILE A 58 -4.77 -5.75 -8.92
C ILE A 58 -3.33 -5.37 -9.24
N ILE A 59 -3.04 -5.13 -10.52
CA ILE A 59 -1.75 -4.59 -10.97
C ILE A 59 -1.93 -3.09 -11.17
N SER A 60 -1.43 -2.30 -10.22
CA SER A 60 -1.53 -0.84 -10.22
C SER A 60 -0.29 -0.22 -10.86
N THR A 61 -0.49 0.58 -11.92
CA THR A 61 0.59 1.26 -12.66
C THR A 61 0.10 2.58 -13.26
N ASN A 62 1.03 3.40 -13.79
CA ASN A 62 0.69 4.59 -14.57
C ASN A 62 0.50 4.32 -16.08
N ILE A 63 0.24 3.07 -16.46
CA ILE A 63 -0.14 2.68 -17.82
C ILE A 63 -1.66 2.49 -17.84
N LYS A 64 -2.36 3.09 -18.82
CA LYS A 64 -3.82 2.93 -18.93
C LYS A 64 -4.16 1.45 -19.12
N THR A 65 -5.26 1.03 -18.50
CA THR A 65 -5.70 -0.37 -18.53
C THR A 65 -6.52 -0.68 -19.78
N ARG A 66 -6.55 -1.96 -20.16
CA ARG A 66 -7.55 -2.51 -21.08
C ARG A 66 -8.82 -2.91 -20.30
N LEU A 67 -9.84 -3.41 -21.01
CA LEU A 67 -11.15 -3.77 -20.43
C LEU A 67 -11.08 -4.83 -19.31
N ASP A 68 -10.03 -5.64 -19.26
CA ASP A 68 -9.82 -6.65 -18.21
C ASP A 68 -9.04 -6.11 -17.00
N GLY A 69 -8.77 -4.80 -16.95
CA GLY A 69 -8.06 -4.16 -15.85
C GLY A 69 -6.53 -4.28 -15.90
N LEU A 70 -5.95 -4.97 -16.88
CA LEU A 70 -4.50 -5.15 -16.98
C LEU A 70 -3.84 -4.01 -17.79
N PRO A 71 -2.56 -3.67 -17.53
CA PRO A 71 -1.84 -2.60 -18.24
C PRO A 71 -1.75 -2.83 -19.76
N TYR A 72 -2.14 -1.83 -20.57
CA TYR A 72 -2.10 -1.93 -22.02
C TYR A 72 -0.69 -1.65 -22.57
N SER A 73 -0.11 -2.65 -23.26
CA SER A 73 1.33 -2.73 -23.52
C SER A 73 1.88 -1.83 -24.63
N ASN A 74 1.03 -1.25 -25.47
CA ASN A 74 1.45 -0.43 -26.62
C ASN A 74 1.40 1.09 -26.30
N GLN A 75 1.75 1.46 -25.06
CA GLN A 75 1.77 2.85 -24.61
C GLN A 75 3.20 3.37 -24.44
N GLY A 76 3.36 4.69 -24.56
CA GLY A 76 4.58 5.38 -24.19
C GLY A 76 4.93 5.15 -22.72
N LYS A 77 6.22 5.23 -22.39
CA LYS A 77 6.70 5.03 -21.02
C LYS A 77 6.22 6.18 -20.13
N PRO A 78 5.55 5.90 -18.99
CA PRO A 78 5.18 6.95 -18.05
C PRO A 78 6.42 7.50 -17.32
N ASP A 79 6.36 8.75 -16.87
CA ASP A 79 7.45 9.40 -16.10
C ASP A 79 7.72 8.65 -14.78
N ASP A 80 6.67 8.13 -14.15
CA ASP A 80 6.78 7.24 -13.00
C ASP A 80 6.50 5.79 -13.42
N PRO A 81 7.55 4.95 -13.57
CA PRO A 81 7.46 3.55 -13.99
C PRO A 81 7.15 2.60 -12.82
N GLY A 82 6.81 3.12 -11.64
CA GLY A 82 6.50 2.31 -10.47
C GLY A 82 5.35 1.33 -10.70
N VAL A 83 5.44 0.19 -10.04
CA VAL A 83 4.46 -0.89 -10.11
C VAL A 83 4.12 -1.32 -8.69
N ALA A 84 2.83 -1.45 -8.39
CA ALA A 84 2.36 -2.08 -7.16
C ALA A 84 1.38 -3.21 -7.52
N VAL A 85 1.67 -4.42 -7.07
CA VAL A 85 0.82 -5.60 -7.27
C VAL A 85 0.18 -5.95 -5.94
N TYR A 86 -1.14 -5.87 -5.90
CA TYR A 86 -1.96 -6.21 -4.75
C TYR A 86 -2.70 -7.51 -5.00
N TRP A 87 -2.85 -8.32 -3.97
CA TRP A 87 -3.69 -9.50 -4.03
C TRP A 87 -4.21 -9.89 -2.65
N GLN A 88 -5.29 -10.66 -2.64
CA GLN A 88 -5.86 -11.19 -1.41
C GLN A 88 -5.48 -12.66 -1.21
N SER A 89 -4.86 -12.97 -0.07
CA SER A 89 -4.45 -14.34 0.28
C SER A 89 -5.64 -15.22 0.70
N LYS A 90 -5.40 -16.53 0.91
CA LYS A 90 -6.43 -17.48 1.37
C LYS A 90 -7.03 -17.13 2.75
N LYS A 91 -6.30 -16.39 3.59
CA LYS A 91 -6.75 -15.94 4.92
C LYS A 91 -7.41 -14.55 4.87
N ASP A 92 -7.82 -14.11 3.69
CA ASP A 92 -8.41 -12.78 3.42
C ASP A 92 -7.49 -11.58 3.71
N VAL A 93 -6.24 -11.83 4.11
CA VAL A 93 -5.22 -10.80 4.31
C VAL A 93 -4.79 -10.25 2.96
N GLN A 94 -4.91 -8.94 2.80
CA GLN A 94 -4.41 -8.19 1.66
C GLN A 94 -2.88 -8.15 1.68
N ARG A 95 -2.25 -8.45 0.55
CA ARG A 95 -0.79 -8.41 0.36
C ARG A 95 -0.44 -7.48 -0.78
N CYS A 96 0.78 -6.96 -0.74
CA CYS A 96 1.32 -6.09 -1.77
C CYS A 96 2.81 -6.36 -1.98
N ILE A 97 3.27 -6.20 -3.23
CA ILE A 97 4.67 -5.97 -3.57
C ILE A 97 4.71 -4.73 -4.48
N ALA A 98 5.50 -3.73 -4.08
CA ALA A 98 5.73 -2.54 -4.88
C ALA A 98 7.22 -2.36 -5.23
N ILE A 99 7.51 -2.11 -6.51
CA ILE A 99 8.86 -1.93 -7.05
C ILE A 99 8.87 -0.76 -8.04
N ASP A 100 9.78 0.19 -7.82
CA ASP A 100 10.05 1.33 -8.71
C ASP A 100 11.56 1.53 -8.96
N ARG A 101 12.34 0.46 -8.79
CA ARG A 101 13.81 0.45 -8.93
C ARG A 101 14.27 0.64 -10.39
N TYR A 102 13.46 0.22 -11.35
CA TYR A 102 13.83 0.23 -12.76
C TYR A 102 13.13 1.35 -13.54
N THR A 103 13.75 1.77 -14.64
CA THR A 103 13.27 2.88 -15.49
C THR A 103 12.07 2.52 -16.37
N ASP A 104 11.64 1.26 -16.36
CA ASP A 104 10.57 0.76 -17.21
C ASP A 104 9.56 -0.09 -16.42
N VAL A 105 8.27 0.09 -16.71
CA VAL A 105 7.17 -0.63 -16.05
C VAL A 105 7.27 -2.14 -16.28
N ALA A 106 7.65 -2.58 -17.48
CA ALA A 106 7.81 -4.00 -17.77
C ALA A 106 8.96 -4.61 -16.96
N GLN A 107 10.03 -3.85 -16.73
CA GLN A 107 11.15 -4.28 -15.89
C GLN A 107 10.77 -4.35 -14.40
N ASN A 108 10.01 -3.36 -13.91
CA ASN A 108 9.50 -3.40 -12.53
C ASN A 108 8.51 -4.56 -12.34
N LEU A 109 7.60 -4.83 -13.29
CA LEU A 109 6.72 -6.01 -13.28
C LEU A 109 7.52 -7.32 -13.31
N ALA A 110 8.54 -7.42 -14.15
CA ALA A 110 9.39 -8.61 -14.22
C ALA A 110 10.17 -8.82 -12.92
N ALA A 111 10.58 -7.74 -12.26
CA ALA A 111 11.18 -7.79 -10.93
C ALA A 111 10.18 -8.31 -9.88
N VAL A 112 8.92 -7.87 -9.91
CA VAL A 112 7.86 -8.39 -9.03
C VAL A 112 7.68 -9.90 -9.24
N ALA A 113 7.60 -10.35 -10.50
CA ALA A 113 7.50 -11.77 -10.82
C ALA A 113 8.72 -12.56 -10.29
N ALA A 114 9.94 -12.03 -10.44
CA ALA A 114 11.15 -12.66 -9.90
C ALA A 114 11.13 -12.73 -8.36
N THR A 115 10.62 -11.70 -7.69
CA THR A 115 10.44 -11.68 -6.23
C THR A 115 9.44 -12.75 -5.79
N LEU A 116 8.30 -12.88 -6.47
CA LEU A 116 7.29 -13.92 -6.19
C LEU A 116 7.87 -15.33 -6.39
N ASN A 117 8.63 -15.53 -7.47
CA ASN A 117 9.31 -16.81 -7.73
C ASN A 117 10.30 -17.16 -6.61
N ALA A 118 11.09 -16.19 -6.13
CA ALA A 118 12.02 -16.38 -5.02
C ALA A 118 11.30 -16.70 -3.70
N MET A 119 10.20 -16.01 -3.41
CA MET A 119 9.36 -16.31 -2.24
C MET A 119 8.82 -17.73 -2.28
N ARG A 120 8.40 -18.21 -3.46
CA ARG A 120 7.94 -19.58 -3.66
C ARG A 120 9.06 -20.61 -3.46
N ALA A 121 10.28 -20.28 -3.88
CA ALA A 121 11.43 -21.14 -3.62
C ALA A 121 11.68 -21.31 -2.11
N ILE A 122 11.56 -20.24 -1.33
CA ILE A 122 11.66 -20.27 0.14
C ILE A 122 10.53 -21.13 0.75
N GLU A 123 9.29 -20.95 0.29
CA GLU A 123 8.13 -21.72 0.77
C GLU A 123 8.33 -23.23 0.55
N ARG A 124 8.86 -23.63 -0.61
CA ARG A 124 9.13 -25.04 -0.94
C ARG A 124 10.09 -25.71 0.03
N HIS A 125 11.00 -24.95 0.65
CA HIS A 125 11.96 -25.48 1.62
C HIS A 125 11.45 -25.40 3.07
N GLY A 126 10.14 -25.22 3.29
CA GLY A 126 9.51 -25.18 4.61
C GLY A 126 9.46 -23.80 5.25
N GLY A 127 9.81 -22.73 4.52
CA GLY A 127 9.80 -21.35 5.02
C GLY A 127 8.43 -20.66 5.00
N ALA A 128 7.32 -21.40 4.88
CA ALA A 128 5.98 -20.84 4.73
C ALA A 128 5.58 -19.89 5.88
N GLU A 129 5.92 -20.24 7.13
CA GLU A 129 5.67 -19.35 8.27
C GLU A 129 6.51 -18.07 8.23
N ILE A 130 7.75 -18.14 7.73
CA ILE A 130 8.64 -16.98 7.59
C ILE A 130 8.03 -16.01 6.56
N LEU A 131 7.49 -16.57 5.47
CA LEU A 131 6.86 -15.78 4.42
C LEU A 131 5.55 -15.13 4.90
N ASP A 132 4.69 -15.87 5.61
CA ASP A 132 3.47 -15.33 6.22
C ASP A 132 3.80 -14.18 7.20
N ARG A 133 4.83 -14.33 8.04
CA ARG A 133 5.31 -13.27 8.96
C ARG A 133 5.91 -12.07 8.24
N ALA A 134 6.65 -12.29 7.16
CA ALA A 134 7.20 -11.20 6.35
C ALA A 134 6.08 -10.36 5.71
N PHE A 135 5.00 -11.00 5.24
CA PHE A 135 3.84 -10.29 4.69
C PHE A 135 3.03 -9.51 5.73
N THR A 136 2.92 -9.99 6.98
CA THR A 136 2.32 -9.19 8.06
C THR A 136 3.14 -7.97 8.44
N GLY A 137 4.47 -8.04 8.34
CA GLY A 137 5.35 -6.88 8.58
C GLY A 137 5.20 -5.74 7.56
N PHE A 138 4.59 -6.01 6.39
CA PHE A 138 4.27 -5.02 5.36
C PHE A 138 2.83 -4.50 5.43
N VAL A 139 2.02 -4.97 6.38
CA VAL A 139 0.76 -4.29 6.69
C VAL A 139 1.18 -2.97 7.36
N ALA A 140 1.10 -1.88 6.59
CA ALA A 140 1.23 -0.56 7.16
C ALA A 140 0.28 -0.48 8.35
N LEU A 141 0.83 -0.19 9.53
CA LEU A 141 -0.02 0.22 10.64
C LEU A 141 -0.92 1.33 10.10
N PRO A 142 -2.23 1.32 10.41
CA PRO A 142 -3.11 2.39 9.98
C PRO A 142 -2.45 3.72 10.32
N ALA A 143 -2.47 4.65 9.35
CA ALA A 143 -1.85 5.95 9.54
C ALA A 143 -2.28 6.51 10.91
N PRO A 144 -1.36 7.08 11.70
CA PRO A 144 -1.67 7.55 13.04
C PRO A 144 -2.90 8.46 12.97
N GLU A 145 -3.85 8.17 13.86
CA GLU A 145 -5.14 8.86 13.94
C GLU A 145 -4.90 10.37 14.03
N GLN A 146 -5.51 11.15 13.14
CA GLN A 146 -5.27 12.60 13.13
C GLN A 146 -6.05 13.26 14.27
N TRP A 147 -5.49 14.29 14.90
CA TRP A 147 -6.10 14.91 16.08
C TRP A 147 -7.56 15.36 15.87
N TRP A 148 -7.90 15.84 14.67
CA TRP A 148 -9.26 16.28 14.36
C TRP A 148 -10.24 15.09 14.29
N GLN A 149 -9.78 13.91 13.84
CA GLN A 149 -10.58 12.69 13.84
C GLN A 149 -10.87 12.19 15.25
N VAL A 150 -9.85 12.25 16.13
CA VAL A 150 -10.00 11.89 17.56
C VAL A 150 -11.02 12.80 18.26
N LEU A 151 -11.08 14.08 17.87
CA LEU A 151 -12.06 15.05 18.38
C LEU A 151 -13.41 15.02 17.64
N GLY A 152 -13.60 14.13 16.68
CA GLY A 152 -14.86 13.96 15.95
C GLY A 152 -15.12 14.95 14.81
N PHE A 153 -14.09 15.62 14.31
CA PHE A 153 -14.17 16.55 13.18
C PHE A 153 -13.77 15.88 11.85
N GLU A 154 -14.40 16.32 10.76
CA GLU A 154 -14.09 15.83 9.41
C GLU A 154 -12.81 16.45 8.81
N SER A 155 -12.31 17.57 9.35
CA SER A 155 -11.11 18.24 8.86
C SER A 155 -10.39 19.04 9.94
N SER A 156 -9.13 19.42 9.68
CA SER A 156 -8.29 20.26 10.56
C SER A 156 -8.67 21.75 10.56
N ARG A 157 -9.61 22.18 9.71
CA ARG A 157 -10.05 23.58 9.61
C ARG A 157 -11.09 23.90 10.67
N VAL A 158 -10.66 23.86 11.93
CA VAL A 158 -11.49 24.16 13.10
C VAL A 158 -10.81 25.21 13.97
N THR A 159 -11.63 26.03 14.63
CA THR A 159 -11.15 27.08 15.54
C THR A 159 -10.74 26.50 16.89
N ARG A 160 -9.91 27.23 17.63
CA ARG A 160 -9.50 26.87 19.00
C ARG A 160 -10.71 26.64 19.91
N ASP A 161 -11.74 27.48 19.80
CA ASP A 161 -12.97 27.35 20.60
C ASP A 161 -13.73 26.05 20.30
N GLN A 162 -13.82 25.67 19.02
CA GLN A 162 -14.42 24.39 18.62
C GLN A 162 -13.64 23.19 19.18
N ILE A 163 -12.31 23.26 19.16
CA ILE A 163 -11.44 22.22 19.73
C ILE A 163 -11.71 22.07 21.23
N GLU A 164 -11.76 23.17 21.98
CA GLU A 164 -12.03 23.11 23.41
C GLU A 164 -13.44 22.59 23.72
N GLN A 165 -14.44 22.97 22.93
CA GLN A 165 -15.81 22.51 23.11
C GLN A 165 -15.90 20.99 22.89
N ALA A 166 -15.35 20.48 21.80
CA ALA A 166 -15.31 19.05 21.52
C ALA A 166 -14.54 18.27 22.60
N TYR A 167 -13.41 18.81 23.05
CA TYR A 167 -12.63 18.24 24.16
C TYR A 167 -13.47 18.09 25.43
N ARG A 168 -14.18 19.15 25.86
CA ARG A 168 -15.00 19.10 27.09
C ARG A 168 -16.12 18.07 26.96
N SER A 169 -16.79 18.02 25.81
CA SER A 169 -17.85 17.04 25.54
C SER A 169 -17.33 15.60 25.62
N LEU A 170 -16.18 15.30 25.02
CA LEU A 170 -15.56 13.98 25.05
C LEU A 170 -14.98 13.62 26.42
N ALA A 171 -14.35 14.58 27.11
CA ALA A 171 -13.81 14.41 28.46
C ALA A 171 -14.91 14.07 29.47
N MET A 172 -16.10 14.68 29.35
CA MET A 172 -17.25 14.33 30.21
C MET A 172 -17.75 12.90 29.96
N GLN A 173 -17.65 12.40 28.73
CA GLN A 173 -18.09 11.05 28.35
C GLN A 173 -17.07 9.97 28.72
N HIS A 174 -15.78 10.27 28.59
CA HIS A 174 -14.69 9.31 28.77
C HIS A 174 -13.90 9.51 30.07
N HIS A 175 -14.46 10.25 31.04
CA HIS A 175 -13.77 10.53 32.30
C HIS A 175 -13.49 9.23 33.08
N PRO A 176 -12.24 9.00 33.54
CA PRO A 176 -11.87 7.76 34.25
C PRO A 176 -12.69 7.53 35.53
N ASP A 177 -13.09 8.59 36.23
CA ASP A 177 -13.91 8.50 37.44
C ASP A 177 -15.36 8.01 37.21
N ARG A 178 -15.81 7.87 35.95
CA ARG A 178 -17.19 7.49 35.59
C ARG A 178 -17.28 6.26 34.69
N SER A 179 -16.35 5.31 34.86
CA SER A 179 -16.17 4.09 34.04
C SER A 179 -15.53 4.31 32.66
N GLY A 180 -14.77 5.39 32.50
CA GLY A 180 -14.05 5.70 31.26
C GLY A 180 -12.73 4.94 31.12
N ASP A 181 -12.44 4.51 29.89
CA ASP A 181 -11.15 3.96 29.48
C ASP A 181 -10.05 5.05 29.61
N SER A 182 -9.09 4.85 30.53
CA SER A 182 -7.98 5.78 30.76
C SER A 182 -7.19 6.09 29.48
N ASP A 183 -7.13 5.11 28.58
CA ASP A 183 -6.40 5.23 27.32
C ASP A 183 -7.18 6.07 26.31
N ALA A 184 -8.51 6.08 26.38
CA ALA A 184 -9.34 7.00 25.59
C ALA A 184 -9.13 8.45 26.05
N MET A 185 -9.09 8.70 27.36
CA MET A 185 -8.86 10.05 27.89
C MET A 185 -7.46 10.58 27.55
N ALA A 186 -6.43 9.72 27.63
CA ALA A 186 -5.07 10.08 27.22
C ALA A 186 -5.01 10.46 25.73
N ARG A 187 -5.67 9.69 24.85
CA ARG A 187 -5.77 9.98 23.42
C ARG A 187 -6.46 11.32 23.13
N ILE A 188 -7.57 11.60 23.81
CA ILE A 188 -8.31 12.87 23.67
C ILE A 188 -7.46 14.07 24.12
N ASN A 189 -6.70 13.94 25.21
CA ASN A 189 -5.80 14.99 25.68
C ASN A 189 -4.71 15.33 24.65
N VAL A 190 -4.04 14.30 24.10
CA VAL A 190 -2.99 14.49 23.07
C VAL A 190 -3.57 15.17 21.84
N ALA A 191 -4.76 14.76 21.39
CA ALA A 191 -5.42 15.35 20.24
C ALA A 191 -5.80 16.83 20.46
N ARG A 192 -6.27 17.19 21.66
CA ARG A 192 -6.53 18.59 22.01
C ARG A 192 -5.25 19.43 21.91
N ASP A 193 -4.17 18.97 22.53
CA ASP A 193 -2.91 19.73 22.58
C ASP A 193 -2.31 19.90 21.19
N GLU A 194 -2.38 18.88 20.35
CA GLU A 194 -1.96 18.96 18.96
C GLU A 194 -2.82 19.93 18.14
N GLY A 195 -4.15 19.86 18.29
CA GLY A 195 -5.09 20.77 17.63
C GLY A 195 -4.84 22.23 18.00
N LEU A 196 -4.64 22.54 19.28
CA LEU A 196 -4.36 23.91 19.75
C LEU A 196 -3.02 24.47 19.25
N ARG A 197 -2.07 23.59 18.90
CA ARG A 197 -0.78 24.00 18.32
C ARG A 197 -0.88 24.41 16.86
N VAL A 198 -1.79 23.78 16.10
CA VAL A 198 -1.90 23.96 14.64
C VAL A 198 -3.13 24.74 14.19
N ALA A 199 -4.08 24.99 15.10
CA ALA A 199 -5.28 25.76 14.80
C ALA A 199 -4.92 27.23 14.47
N PRO A 200 -5.61 27.81 13.47
CA PRO A 200 -5.42 29.19 13.04
C PRO A 200 -5.76 30.22 14.13
#